data_AF-A0A952Q0E2-F1
#
_entry.id   AF-A0A952Q0E2-F1
#
_cell.length_a   1.000
_cell.length_b   1.000
_cell.length_c   1.000
_cell.angle_alpha   90.00
_cell.angle_beta   90.00
_cell.angle_gamma   90.00
#
_symmetry.space_group_name_H-M   'P 1'
#
loop_
_entity.id
_entity.type
_entity.pdbx_description
1 polymer ?
#
loop_
_entity_poly.entity_id
_entity_poly.type
_entity_poly.pdbx_seq_one_letter_code
_entity_poly.pdbx_strand_id
1 'polypeptide(L)'
;MSTAFTEAEIQVLIAVIELTQPIETPNNIGYRFYPKTLEEAATYFRRSRTDWTVAIQRLTEAKLLATDQHGYQLTTQGETEARRLRQERPPLWYWYHDFYAATAVSPTHAVYCERLFGKNLCQDGFMEMGHLQQVLDILKLTPESRLLDLGCGNGRIAEYIADTTGASVEGIDYIPEAIRQAQARTAAKQDRLRFSVGNLDCIAFPADSFDALISVDTLYMPTDLTETVRQMKHILKQGGQMAIFYSHALWGQPDSAHDSLQPDKTPVAVALNNNALPFQTWDYTQAAHQHALRKQQLAHELRSAFEAEDYSFLTDVQLGESEGTLQSIAAGNYARYLYRAVKPLT
;
A
#
# COMPACT_ATOMS: atom_id res chain seq x y z
N MET A 1 -29.05 -7.96 -16.71
CA MET A 1 -28.56 -8.47 -15.41
C MET A 1 -27.06 -8.56 -15.55
N SER A 2 -26.30 -7.68 -14.89
CA SER A 2 -24.83 -7.78 -14.91
C SER A 2 -24.46 -9.01 -14.08
N THR A 3 -24.10 -10.10 -14.75
CA THR A 3 -23.46 -11.24 -14.09
C THR A 3 -22.07 -10.79 -13.66
N ALA A 4 -21.77 -10.89 -12.36
CA ALA A 4 -20.43 -10.60 -11.86
C ALA A 4 -19.40 -11.44 -12.63
N PHE A 5 -18.34 -10.81 -13.13
CA PHE A 5 -17.25 -11.51 -13.78
C PHE A 5 -16.58 -12.49 -12.81
N THR A 6 -16.22 -13.66 -13.32
CA THR A 6 -15.35 -14.60 -12.64
C THR A 6 -13.93 -14.05 -12.53
N GLU A 7 -13.13 -14.59 -11.61
CA GLU A 7 -11.73 -14.19 -11.44
C GLU A 7 -10.94 -14.30 -12.76
N ALA A 8 -11.09 -15.40 -13.49
CA ALA A 8 -10.43 -15.62 -14.77
C ALA A 8 -10.84 -14.57 -15.83
N GLU A 9 -12.12 -14.19 -15.88
CA GLU A 9 -12.60 -13.14 -16.80
C GLU A 9 -12.03 -11.76 -16.43
N ILE A 10 -11.94 -11.45 -15.13
CA ILE A 10 -11.31 -10.21 -14.64
C ILE A 10 -9.83 -10.17 -15.05
N GLN A 11 -9.09 -11.27 -14.83
CA GLN A 11 -7.67 -11.36 -15.17
C GLN A 11 -7.43 -11.20 -16.66
N VAL A 12 -8.24 -11.82 -17.53
CA VAL A 12 -8.13 -11.65 -18.99
C VAL A 12 -8.39 -10.20 -19.39
N LEU A 13 -9.45 -9.56 -18.88
CA LEU A 13 -9.77 -8.17 -19.21
C LEU A 13 -8.64 -7.21 -18.79
N ILE A 14 -8.10 -7.40 -17.57
CA ILE A 14 -6.95 -6.63 -17.07
C ILE A 14 -5.70 -6.90 -17.91
N ALA A 15 -5.41 -8.15 -18.24
CA ALA A 15 -4.22 -8.51 -19.02
C ALA A 15 -4.26 -7.86 -20.40
N VAL A 16 -5.40 -7.90 -21.10
CA VAL A 16 -5.54 -7.35 -22.45
C VAL A 16 -5.45 -5.83 -22.44
N ILE A 17 -6.04 -5.13 -21.46
CA ILE A 17 -5.95 -3.67 -21.44
C ILE A 17 -4.52 -3.19 -21.20
N GLU A 18 -3.75 -3.89 -20.36
CA GLU A 18 -2.32 -3.57 -20.11
C GLU A 18 -1.44 -3.68 -21.36
N LEU A 19 -1.82 -4.52 -22.34
CA LEU A 19 -1.10 -4.59 -23.63
C LEU A 19 -1.27 -3.33 -24.48
N THR A 20 -2.44 -2.71 -24.38
CA THR A 20 -2.86 -1.62 -25.28
C THR A 20 -2.61 -0.25 -24.68
N GLN A 21 -2.76 -0.14 -23.36
CA GLN A 21 -2.56 1.07 -22.60
C GLN A 21 -2.05 0.69 -21.22
N PRO A 22 -0.74 0.69 -21.02
CA PRO A 22 -0.21 0.69 -19.67
C PRO A 22 -0.70 1.94 -18.97
N ILE A 23 -1.62 1.78 -18.02
CA ILE A 23 -2.05 2.91 -17.22
C ILE A 23 -0.96 3.11 -16.18
N GLU A 24 -0.17 4.16 -16.35
CA GLU A 24 0.79 4.63 -15.36
C GLU A 24 0.08 4.74 -14.01
N THR A 25 0.47 3.92 -13.03
CA THR A 25 0.02 4.14 -11.65
C THR A 25 0.58 5.48 -11.19
N PRO A 26 -0.21 6.35 -10.53
CA PRO A 26 0.14 7.75 -10.27
C PRO A 26 1.51 8.01 -9.63
N ASN A 27 2.14 7.01 -9.00
CA ASN A 27 3.37 7.21 -8.24
C ASN A 27 4.56 6.33 -8.66
N ASN A 28 4.50 5.68 -9.84
CA ASN A 28 5.66 5.09 -10.54
C ASN A 28 6.64 4.29 -9.64
N ILE A 29 6.13 3.61 -8.60
CA ILE A 29 6.94 2.79 -7.70
C ILE A 29 7.38 1.56 -8.47
N GLY A 30 8.53 1.66 -9.15
CA GLY A 30 9.41 0.56 -9.55
C GLY A 30 8.91 -0.44 -10.60
N TYR A 31 7.63 -0.51 -10.94
CA TYR A 31 7.12 -1.54 -11.85
C TYR A 31 6.81 -0.98 -13.25
N ARG A 32 7.84 -0.57 -13.98
CA ARG A 32 7.74 -0.39 -15.45
C ARG A 32 7.87 -1.73 -16.16
N PHE A 33 6.93 -2.64 -15.92
CA PHE A 33 6.76 -3.82 -16.74
C PHE A 33 5.58 -3.55 -17.68
N TYR A 34 5.88 -3.42 -18.98
CA TYR A 34 4.90 -3.19 -20.02
C TYR A 34 4.78 -4.47 -20.86
N PRO A 35 3.79 -5.33 -20.57
CA PRO A 35 3.66 -6.60 -21.24
C PRO A 35 3.36 -6.36 -22.72
N LYS A 36 4.06 -7.09 -23.58
CA LYS A 36 3.84 -7.12 -25.03
C LYS A 36 3.01 -8.32 -25.45
N THR A 37 2.85 -9.30 -24.55
CA THR A 37 2.08 -10.52 -24.78
C THR A 37 1.16 -10.81 -23.59
N LEU A 38 0.09 -11.58 -23.82
CA LEU A 38 -0.76 -12.05 -22.73
C LEU A 38 0.00 -12.90 -21.71
N GLU A 39 1.02 -13.65 -22.13
CA GLU A 39 1.81 -14.47 -21.22
C GLU A 39 2.67 -13.60 -20.31
N GLU A 40 3.24 -12.52 -20.84
CA GLU A 40 3.90 -11.49 -20.05
C GLU A 40 2.91 -10.84 -19.07
N ALA A 41 1.73 -10.41 -19.54
CA ALA A 41 0.71 -9.80 -18.68
C ALA A 41 0.20 -10.77 -17.59
N ALA A 42 0.16 -12.06 -17.89
CA ALA A 42 -0.27 -13.07 -16.93
C ALA A 42 0.64 -13.16 -15.69
N THR A 43 1.88 -12.68 -15.79
CA THR A 43 2.81 -12.62 -14.64
C THR A 43 2.36 -11.65 -13.55
N TYR A 44 1.46 -10.70 -13.84
CA TYR A 44 0.88 -9.82 -12.81
C TYR A 44 0.08 -10.58 -11.76
N PHE A 45 -0.55 -11.69 -12.14
CA PHE A 45 -1.44 -12.44 -11.26
C PHE A 45 -0.71 -13.49 -10.44
N ARG A 46 0.55 -13.82 -10.79
CA ARG A 46 1.45 -14.68 -9.99
C ARG A 46 0.76 -15.94 -9.46
N ARG A 47 0.67 -16.11 -8.14
CA ARG A 47 0.07 -17.29 -7.48
C ARG A 47 -1.45 -17.29 -7.58
N SER A 48 -2.03 -16.13 -7.85
CA SER A 48 -3.46 -15.94 -8.09
C SER A 48 -3.87 -16.20 -9.55
N ARG A 49 -2.95 -16.52 -10.47
CA ARG A 49 -3.29 -16.82 -11.88
C ARG A 49 -4.25 -18.01 -11.95
N THR A 50 -5.34 -17.82 -12.69
CA THR A 50 -6.33 -18.86 -12.97
C THR A 50 -6.25 -19.33 -14.42
N ASP A 51 -6.92 -20.45 -14.75
CA ASP A 51 -7.05 -20.92 -16.13
C ASP A 51 -7.99 -20.00 -16.92
N TRP A 52 -7.47 -19.40 -17.99
CA TRP A 52 -8.20 -18.44 -18.84
C TRP A 52 -8.96 -19.09 -19.99
N THR A 53 -8.82 -20.40 -20.22
CA THR A 53 -9.38 -21.08 -21.40
C THR A 53 -10.89 -20.83 -21.53
N VAL A 54 -11.64 -21.05 -20.44
CA VAL A 54 -13.09 -20.82 -20.42
C VAL A 54 -13.44 -19.33 -20.42
N ALA A 55 -12.64 -18.50 -19.74
CA ALA A 55 -12.87 -17.08 -19.62
C ALA A 55 -12.77 -16.35 -20.98
N ILE A 56 -11.74 -16.66 -21.76
CA ILE A 56 -11.54 -16.10 -23.10
C ILE A 56 -12.76 -16.40 -23.97
N GLN A 57 -13.20 -17.67 -24.01
CA GLN A 57 -14.36 -18.07 -24.80
C GLN A 57 -15.61 -17.26 -24.40
N ARG A 58 -15.90 -17.17 -23.10
CA ARG A 58 -17.06 -16.44 -22.58
C ARG A 58 -17.01 -14.95 -22.88
N LEU A 59 -15.84 -14.31 -22.74
CA LEU A 59 -15.66 -12.90 -23.06
C LEU A 59 -15.84 -12.62 -24.55
N THR A 60 -15.44 -13.55 -25.43
CA THR A 60 -15.69 -13.46 -26.87
C THR A 60 -17.17 -13.63 -27.20
N GLU A 61 -17.85 -14.62 -26.63
CA GLU A 61 -19.30 -14.82 -26.78
C GLU A 61 -20.11 -13.62 -26.27
N ALA A 62 -19.66 -13.00 -25.17
CA ALA A 62 -20.22 -11.78 -24.60
C ALA A 62 -19.87 -10.50 -25.38
N LYS A 63 -19.08 -10.60 -26.45
CA LYS A 63 -18.62 -9.46 -27.28
C LYS A 63 -17.84 -8.40 -26.49
N LEU A 64 -17.13 -8.82 -25.44
CA LEU A 64 -16.18 -7.98 -24.71
C LEU A 64 -14.76 -8.13 -25.26
N LEU A 65 -14.46 -9.29 -25.84
CA LEU A 65 -13.17 -9.61 -26.44
C LEU A 65 -13.36 -10.00 -27.91
N ALA A 66 -12.49 -9.50 -28.78
CA ALA A 66 -12.35 -9.93 -30.16
C ALA A 66 -10.99 -10.58 -30.38
N THR A 67 -10.89 -11.44 -31.39
CA THR A 67 -9.63 -12.07 -31.79
C THR A 67 -9.33 -11.72 -33.24
N ASP A 68 -8.11 -11.29 -33.50
CA ASP A 68 -7.60 -11.06 -34.85
C ASP A 68 -6.22 -11.73 -35.04
N GLN A 69 -5.58 -11.45 -36.17
CA GLN A 69 -4.25 -11.99 -36.50
C GLN A 69 -3.13 -11.52 -35.54
N HIS A 70 -3.38 -10.51 -34.71
CA HIS A 70 -2.43 -9.95 -33.75
C HIS A 70 -2.73 -10.38 -32.30
N GLY A 71 -3.76 -11.23 -32.08
CA GLY A 71 -4.12 -11.76 -30.77
C GLY A 71 -5.49 -11.29 -30.32
N TYR A 72 -5.60 -10.93 -29.04
CA TYR A 72 -6.87 -10.52 -28.43
C TYR A 72 -6.97 -9.00 -28.31
N GLN A 73 -8.12 -8.44 -28.64
CA GLN A 73 -8.43 -7.01 -28.54
C GLN A 73 -9.75 -6.79 -27.80
N LEU A 74 -9.82 -5.74 -27.00
CA LEU A 74 -11.05 -5.35 -26.33
C LEU A 74 -12.00 -4.66 -27.31
N THR A 75 -13.29 -5.00 -27.25
CA THR A 75 -14.31 -4.16 -27.88
C THR A 75 -14.49 -2.87 -27.08
N THR A 76 -15.20 -1.87 -27.60
CA THR A 76 -15.50 -0.63 -26.83
C THR A 76 -16.16 -0.91 -25.48
N GLN A 77 -17.05 -1.91 -25.43
CA GLN A 77 -17.67 -2.34 -24.18
C GLN A 77 -16.68 -3.08 -23.28
N GLY A 78 -15.86 -3.97 -23.85
CA GLY A 78 -14.81 -4.66 -23.12
C GLY A 78 -13.78 -3.72 -22.51
N GLU A 79 -13.41 -2.66 -23.23
CA GLU A 79 -12.48 -1.63 -22.77
C GLU A 79 -13.05 -0.86 -21.58
N THR A 80 -14.35 -0.53 -21.62
CA THR A 80 -15.04 0.14 -20.51
C THR A 80 -15.00 -0.71 -19.23
N GLU A 81 -15.34 -2.00 -19.34
CA GLU A 81 -15.29 -2.91 -18.20
C GLU A 81 -13.85 -3.18 -17.73
N ALA A 82 -12.92 -3.37 -18.65
CA ALA A 82 -11.52 -3.59 -18.33
C ALA A 82 -10.91 -2.40 -17.58
N ARG A 83 -11.22 -1.15 -17.99
CA ARG A 83 -10.77 0.06 -17.26
C ARG A 83 -11.31 0.10 -15.84
N ARG A 84 -12.61 -0.16 -15.65
CA ARG A 84 -13.23 -0.20 -14.32
C ARG A 84 -12.58 -1.27 -13.45
N LEU A 85 -12.48 -2.50 -13.94
CA LEU A 85 -11.87 -3.62 -13.21
C LEU A 85 -10.38 -3.37 -12.92
N ARG A 86 -9.68 -2.72 -13.83
CA ARG A 86 -8.26 -2.38 -13.66
C ARG A 86 -8.01 -1.29 -12.64
N GLN A 87 -8.95 -0.35 -12.48
CA GLN A 87 -8.95 0.61 -11.37
C GLN A 87 -9.24 -0.10 -10.05
N GLU A 88 -10.21 -1.03 -10.04
CA GLU A 88 -10.56 -1.84 -8.86
C GLU A 88 -9.44 -2.81 -8.44
N ARG A 89 -8.68 -3.35 -9.40
CA ARG A 89 -7.63 -4.35 -9.15
C ARG A 89 -6.40 -4.10 -10.01
N PRO A 90 -5.61 -3.05 -9.70
CA PRO A 90 -4.32 -2.85 -10.34
C PRO A 90 -3.40 -4.08 -10.12
N PRO A 91 -2.35 -4.31 -10.94
CA PRO A 91 -1.36 -5.37 -10.71
C PRO A 91 -0.82 -5.40 -9.28
N LEU A 92 -0.63 -4.22 -8.68
CA LEU A 92 -0.18 -4.09 -7.30
C LEU A 92 -1.18 -4.68 -6.29
N TRP A 93 -2.48 -4.68 -6.59
CA TRP A 93 -3.50 -5.35 -5.79
C TRP A 93 -3.25 -6.85 -5.70
N TYR A 94 -2.94 -7.51 -6.83
CA TYR A 94 -2.62 -8.94 -6.86
C TYR A 94 -1.32 -9.24 -6.12
N TRP A 95 -0.34 -8.34 -6.22
CA TRP A 95 0.89 -8.48 -5.46
C TRP A 95 0.62 -8.45 -3.95
N TYR A 96 -0.11 -7.45 -3.44
CA TYR A 96 -0.43 -7.40 -2.01
C TYR A 96 -1.35 -8.56 -1.56
N HIS A 97 -2.26 -9.01 -2.43
CA HIS A 97 -3.06 -10.21 -2.17
C HIS A 97 -2.16 -11.43 -1.92
N ASP A 98 -1.22 -11.70 -2.82
CA ASP A 98 -0.25 -12.79 -2.69
C ASP A 98 0.70 -12.59 -1.50
N PHE A 99 1.13 -11.36 -1.24
CA PHE A 99 1.96 -11.00 -0.09
C PHE A 99 1.26 -11.35 1.22
N TYR A 100 0.01 -10.92 1.44
CA TYR A 100 -0.70 -11.23 2.68
C TYR A 100 -1.03 -12.72 2.78
N ALA A 101 -1.32 -13.41 1.67
CA ALA A 101 -1.50 -14.86 1.69
C ALA A 101 -0.22 -15.60 2.12
N ALA A 102 0.95 -15.22 1.58
CA ALA A 102 2.23 -15.84 1.90
C ALA A 102 2.69 -15.53 3.33
N THR A 103 2.66 -14.26 3.74
CA THR A 103 3.15 -13.81 5.05
C THR A 103 2.30 -14.31 6.22
N ALA A 104 1.03 -14.69 5.98
CA ALA A 104 0.17 -15.31 6.97
C ALA A 104 0.66 -16.70 7.41
N VAL A 105 1.41 -17.41 6.56
CA VAL A 105 1.82 -18.80 6.79
C VAL A 105 3.33 -19.02 6.74
N SER A 106 4.13 -18.04 6.33
CA SER A 106 5.58 -18.12 6.25
C SER A 106 6.26 -17.91 7.62
N PRO A 107 6.82 -18.96 8.26
CA PRO A 107 7.62 -18.77 9.47
C PRO A 107 8.92 -18.01 9.18
N THR A 108 9.50 -18.15 7.99
CA THR A 108 10.68 -17.36 7.59
C THR A 108 10.36 -15.87 7.57
N HIS A 109 9.19 -15.45 7.07
CA HIS A 109 8.76 -14.05 7.14
C HIS A 109 8.58 -13.57 8.59
N ALA A 110 8.05 -14.41 9.47
CA ALA A 110 7.92 -14.06 10.88
C ALA A 110 9.30 -13.80 11.53
N VAL A 111 10.27 -14.69 11.29
CA VAL A 111 11.67 -14.53 11.75
C VAL A 111 12.31 -13.29 11.12
N TYR A 112 12.07 -13.05 9.83
CA TYR A 112 12.53 -11.84 9.15
C TYR A 112 12.04 -10.58 9.87
N CYS A 113 10.74 -10.48 10.15
CA CYS A 113 10.20 -9.31 10.82
C CYS A 113 10.75 -9.12 12.25
N GLU A 114 10.85 -10.20 13.02
CA GLU A 114 11.41 -10.15 14.38
C GLU A 114 12.86 -9.66 14.39
N ARG A 115 13.69 -10.15 13.46
CA ARG A 115 15.12 -9.79 13.38
C ARG A 115 15.34 -8.38 12.81
N LEU A 116 14.52 -7.95 11.86
CA LEU A 116 14.68 -6.66 11.20
C LEU A 116 14.02 -5.52 11.99
N PHE A 117 12.73 -5.65 12.28
CA PHE A 117 11.93 -4.59 12.89
C PHE A 117 11.87 -4.67 14.42
N GLY A 118 12.24 -5.81 15.01
CA GLY A 118 12.17 -6.08 16.45
C GLY A 118 10.85 -6.74 16.89
N LYS A 119 9.87 -6.88 15.99
CA LYS A 119 8.60 -7.56 16.24
C LYS A 119 7.99 -7.99 14.91
N ASN A 120 7.27 -9.11 14.89
CA ASN A 120 6.45 -9.47 13.74
C ASN A 120 5.09 -8.74 13.76
N LEU A 121 5.04 -7.58 13.10
CA LEU A 121 3.79 -6.91 12.75
C LEU A 121 3.45 -7.03 11.25
N CYS A 122 3.97 -8.07 10.57
CA CYS A 122 3.82 -8.28 9.13
C CYS A 122 4.33 -7.10 8.28
N GLN A 123 5.40 -6.47 8.75
CA GLN A 123 5.98 -5.29 8.11
C GLN A 123 6.82 -5.68 6.90
N ASP A 124 6.69 -4.90 5.83
CA ASP A 124 7.54 -4.93 4.63
C ASP A 124 8.22 -3.59 4.35
N GLY A 125 7.67 -2.45 4.80
CA GLY A 125 8.25 -1.11 4.64
C GLY A 125 9.45 -0.78 5.55
N PHE A 126 9.52 0.46 6.04
CA PHE A 126 10.70 1.00 6.77
C PHE A 126 10.40 1.43 8.22
N MET A 127 9.22 1.10 8.75
CA MET A 127 8.85 1.44 10.11
C MET A 127 9.35 0.39 11.10
N GLU A 128 10.37 0.73 11.90
CA GLU A 128 10.84 -0.07 13.03
C GLU A 128 10.04 0.21 14.31
N MET A 129 10.17 -0.65 15.32
CA MET A 129 9.45 -0.46 16.60
C MET A 129 9.77 0.86 17.30
N GLY A 130 11.02 1.37 17.19
CA GLY A 130 11.38 2.68 17.72
C GLY A 130 10.66 3.84 17.00
N HIS A 131 10.38 3.67 15.70
CA HIS A 131 9.60 4.62 14.90
C HIS A 131 8.13 4.61 15.32
N LEU A 132 7.56 3.42 15.55
CA LEU A 132 6.20 3.27 16.07
C LEU A 132 6.06 3.84 17.48
N GLN A 133 7.06 3.67 18.35
CA GLN A 133 7.07 4.29 19.67
C GLN A 133 7.06 5.81 19.59
N GLN A 134 7.85 6.40 18.69
CA GLN A 134 7.83 7.85 18.44
C GLN A 134 6.42 8.34 18.04
N VAL A 135 5.70 7.58 17.20
CA VAL A 135 4.30 7.90 16.84
C VAL A 135 3.40 7.89 18.07
N LEU A 136 3.50 6.87 18.93
CA LEU A 136 2.72 6.80 20.16
C LEU A 136 3.01 7.98 21.10
N ASP A 137 4.29 8.35 21.26
CA ASP A 137 4.73 9.44 22.13
C ASP A 137 4.24 10.81 21.64
N ILE A 138 4.17 10.99 20.31
CA ILE A 138 3.67 12.21 19.68
C ILE A 138 2.14 12.32 19.81
N LEU A 139 1.42 11.24 19.50
CA LEU A 139 -0.04 11.24 19.46
C LEU A 139 -0.66 11.24 20.86
N LYS A 140 0.05 10.71 21.87
CA LYS A 140 -0.39 10.67 23.28
C LYS A 140 -1.79 10.08 23.44
N LEU A 141 -2.05 8.97 22.75
CA LEU A 141 -3.33 8.29 22.76
C LEU A 141 -3.68 7.82 24.17
N THR A 142 -4.96 7.93 24.52
CA THR A 142 -5.55 7.42 25.76
C THR A 142 -6.59 6.35 25.45
N PRO A 143 -7.08 5.59 26.44
CA PRO A 143 -8.16 4.63 26.24
C PRO A 143 -9.45 5.23 25.63
N GLU A 144 -9.69 6.53 25.82
CA GLU A 144 -10.83 7.26 25.28
C GLU A 144 -10.59 7.76 23.83
N SER A 145 -9.36 7.65 23.33
CA SER A 145 -9.01 8.12 21.98
C SER A 145 -9.57 7.20 20.90
N ARG A 146 -10.01 7.80 19.79
CA ARG A 146 -10.36 7.11 18.55
C ARG A 146 -9.30 7.36 17.49
N LEU A 147 -8.67 6.30 17.01
CA LEU A 147 -7.64 6.32 15.97
C LEU A 147 -8.18 5.69 14.67
N LEU A 148 -7.87 6.29 13.53
CA LEU A 148 -8.00 5.62 12.22
C LEU A 148 -6.61 5.31 11.63
N ASP A 149 -6.41 4.07 11.22
CA ASP A 149 -5.24 3.61 10.48
C ASP A 149 -5.55 3.51 8.98
N LEU A 150 -4.93 4.39 8.18
CA LEU A 150 -5.12 4.55 6.74
C LEU A 150 -4.06 3.74 5.98
N GLY A 151 -4.46 2.59 5.42
CA GLY A 151 -3.55 1.58 4.88
C GLY A 151 -3.12 0.58 5.95
N CYS A 152 -4.07 0.06 6.73
CA CYS A 152 -3.77 -0.74 7.92
C CYS A 152 -3.20 -2.13 7.60
N GLY A 153 -3.18 -2.54 6.33
CA GLY A 153 -2.77 -3.86 5.90
C GLY A 153 -3.58 -4.95 6.59
N ASN A 154 -2.88 -5.94 7.16
CA ASN A 154 -3.53 -7.00 7.93
C ASN A 154 -3.83 -6.61 9.39
N GLY A 155 -3.73 -5.32 9.75
CA GLY A 155 -4.17 -4.74 11.02
C GLY A 155 -3.25 -4.98 12.21
N ARG A 156 -2.04 -5.53 12.03
CA ARG A 156 -1.14 -5.83 13.16
C ARG A 156 -0.59 -4.58 13.87
N ILE A 157 -0.33 -3.50 13.12
CA ILE A 157 0.09 -2.21 13.71
C ILE A 157 -1.07 -1.60 14.50
N ALA A 158 -2.26 -1.50 13.91
CA ALA A 158 -3.48 -1.07 14.58
C ALA A 158 -3.78 -1.88 15.85
N GLU A 159 -3.65 -3.20 15.80
CA GLU A 159 -3.80 -4.09 16.96
C GLU A 159 -2.77 -3.79 18.05
N TYR A 160 -1.50 -3.62 17.69
CA TYR A 160 -0.44 -3.27 18.63
C TYR A 160 -0.72 -1.93 19.32
N ILE A 161 -1.17 -0.92 18.57
CA ILE A 161 -1.51 0.40 19.13
C ILE A 161 -2.69 0.29 20.09
N ALA A 162 -3.75 -0.42 19.69
CA ALA A 162 -4.92 -0.63 20.53
C ALA A 162 -4.55 -1.35 21.85
N ASP A 163 -3.73 -2.39 21.78
CA ASP A 163 -3.28 -3.15 22.95
C ASP A 163 -2.34 -2.35 23.86
N THR A 164 -1.51 -1.48 23.30
CA THR A 164 -0.53 -0.69 24.06
C THR A 164 -1.17 0.52 24.75
N THR A 165 -2.14 1.15 24.10
CA THR A 165 -2.72 2.44 24.54
C THR A 165 -4.11 2.31 25.16
N GLY A 166 -4.80 1.20 24.90
CA GLY A 166 -6.22 1.02 25.22
C GLY A 166 -7.18 1.76 24.29
N ALA A 167 -6.67 2.55 23.33
CA ALA A 167 -7.50 3.33 22.41
C ALA A 167 -8.39 2.45 21.52
N SER A 168 -9.49 3.03 21.05
CA SER A 168 -10.30 2.43 19.99
C SER A 168 -9.66 2.71 18.64
N VAL A 169 -9.40 1.66 17.85
CA VAL A 169 -8.74 1.77 16.55
C VAL A 169 -9.63 1.20 15.46
N GLU A 170 -9.83 1.98 14.41
CA GLU A 170 -10.42 1.54 13.15
C GLU A 170 -9.33 1.49 12.09
N GLY A 171 -9.36 0.53 11.19
CA GLY A 171 -8.39 0.42 10.09
C GLY A 171 -9.09 0.22 8.75
N ILE A 172 -8.61 0.91 7.73
CA ILE A 172 -9.04 0.68 6.34
C ILE A 172 -7.85 0.27 5.48
N ASP A 173 -8.09 -0.69 4.60
CA ASP A 173 -7.13 -1.13 3.60
C ASP A 173 -7.85 -1.53 2.31
N TYR A 174 -7.17 -1.38 1.18
CA TYR A 174 -7.73 -1.69 -0.13
C TYR A 174 -7.77 -3.20 -0.42
N ILE A 175 -7.02 -4.01 0.33
CA ILE A 175 -6.82 -5.44 0.08
C ILE A 175 -7.77 -6.29 0.95
N PRO A 176 -8.79 -6.95 0.38
CA PRO A 176 -9.77 -7.71 1.16
C PRO A 176 -9.19 -8.90 1.92
N GLU A 177 -8.11 -9.51 1.42
CA GLU A 177 -7.39 -10.59 2.13
C GLU A 177 -6.81 -10.07 3.44
N ALA A 178 -6.16 -8.91 3.43
CA ALA A 178 -5.57 -8.30 4.61
C ALA A 178 -6.63 -8.00 5.69
N ILE A 179 -7.75 -7.39 5.29
CA ILE A 179 -8.87 -7.07 6.19
C ILE A 179 -9.49 -8.34 6.78
N ARG A 180 -9.69 -9.39 5.98
CA ARG A 180 -10.20 -10.67 6.48
C ARG A 180 -9.28 -11.28 7.53
N GLN A 181 -7.97 -11.26 7.31
CA GLN A 181 -6.99 -11.73 8.29
C GLN A 181 -7.04 -10.90 9.58
N ALA A 182 -7.16 -9.57 9.46
CA ALA A 182 -7.28 -8.65 10.59
C ALA A 182 -8.53 -8.98 11.43
N GLN A 183 -9.70 -9.07 10.78
CA GLN A 183 -10.98 -9.38 11.42
C GLN A 183 -10.97 -10.76 12.10
N ALA A 184 -10.41 -11.78 11.44
CA ALA A 184 -10.34 -13.13 11.99
C ALA A 184 -9.45 -13.17 13.25
N ARG A 185 -8.26 -12.54 13.18
CA ARG A 185 -7.31 -12.50 14.30
C ARG A 185 -7.84 -11.71 15.50
N THR A 186 -8.64 -10.69 15.25
CA THR A 186 -9.08 -9.72 16.27
C THR A 186 -10.56 -9.85 16.65
N ALA A 187 -11.21 -10.97 16.30
CA ALA A 187 -12.63 -11.20 16.54
C ALA A 187 -13.06 -10.98 18.00
N ALA A 188 -12.19 -11.27 18.97
CA ALA A 188 -12.45 -11.07 20.40
C ALA A 188 -12.27 -9.61 20.90
N LYS A 189 -11.82 -8.69 20.04
CA LYS A 189 -11.52 -7.28 20.35
C LYS A 189 -12.39 -6.30 19.55
N GLN A 190 -13.49 -6.76 18.93
CA GLN A 190 -14.33 -5.98 18.01
C GLN A 190 -15.03 -4.76 18.65
N ASP A 191 -15.10 -4.73 19.97
CA ASP A 191 -15.58 -3.59 20.76
C ASP A 191 -14.67 -2.36 20.59
N ARG A 192 -13.36 -2.57 20.43
CA ARG A 192 -12.35 -1.51 20.32
C ARG A 192 -11.49 -1.54 19.04
N LEU A 193 -11.55 -2.61 18.26
CA LEU A 193 -10.71 -2.80 17.08
C LEU A 193 -11.56 -3.25 15.89
N ARG A 194 -11.65 -2.42 14.84
CA ARG A 194 -12.50 -2.67 13.67
C ARG A 194 -11.72 -2.49 12.38
N PHE A 195 -12.01 -3.33 11.39
CA PHE A 195 -11.35 -3.29 10.10
C PHE A 195 -12.36 -3.38 8.97
N SER A 196 -12.15 -2.60 7.91
CA SER A 196 -13.02 -2.63 6.71
C SER A 196 -12.22 -2.40 5.44
N VAL A 197 -12.73 -2.96 4.34
CA VAL A 197 -12.16 -2.67 3.01
C VAL A 197 -12.52 -1.24 2.64
N GLY A 198 -11.53 -0.43 2.28
CA GLY A 198 -11.72 0.98 1.94
C GLY A 198 -10.68 1.48 0.94
N ASN A 199 -11.05 2.52 0.19
CA ASN A 199 -10.15 3.20 -0.74
C ASN A 199 -9.81 4.59 -0.18
N LEU A 200 -8.53 4.97 -0.19
CA LEU A 200 -8.09 6.28 0.27
C LEU A 200 -8.56 7.44 -0.61
N ASP A 201 -8.94 7.19 -1.87
CA ASP A 201 -9.61 8.18 -2.71
C ASP A 201 -11.05 8.50 -2.22
N CYS A 202 -11.65 7.63 -1.40
CA CYS A 202 -13.01 7.80 -0.87
C CYS A 202 -13.11 7.35 0.60
N ILE A 203 -12.80 8.27 1.52
CA ILE A 203 -12.80 8.03 2.96
C ILE A 203 -14.18 8.36 3.54
N ALA A 204 -15.04 7.34 3.65
CA ALA A 204 -16.45 7.49 4.02
C ALA A 204 -16.72 7.43 5.55
N PHE A 205 -16.12 8.36 6.31
CA PHE A 205 -16.42 8.54 7.74
C PHE A 205 -17.10 9.90 8.01
N PRO A 206 -17.93 10.02 9.07
CA PRO A 206 -18.50 11.30 9.47
C PRO A 206 -17.43 12.32 9.86
N ALA A 207 -17.76 13.61 9.75
CA ALA A 207 -16.92 14.69 10.24
C ALA A 207 -16.57 14.52 11.73
N ASP A 208 -15.38 14.95 12.13
CA ASP A 208 -14.95 15.00 13.53
C ASP A 208 -15.12 13.66 14.30
N SER A 209 -14.88 12.54 13.62
CA SER A 209 -15.01 11.18 14.17
C SER A 209 -13.78 10.70 14.95
N PHE A 210 -12.58 11.15 14.59
CA PHE A 210 -11.32 10.62 15.10
C PHE A 210 -10.48 11.66 15.85
N ASP A 211 -9.86 11.24 16.96
CA ASP A 211 -8.91 12.06 17.72
C ASP A 211 -7.52 12.05 17.07
N ALA A 212 -7.17 10.95 16.40
CA ALA A 212 -5.94 10.81 15.67
C ALA A 212 -6.11 10.00 14.37
N LEU A 213 -5.25 10.27 13.40
CA LEU A 213 -5.07 9.43 12.20
C LEU A 213 -3.61 8.97 12.14
N ILE A 214 -3.37 7.74 11.69
CA ILE A 214 -2.04 7.30 11.28
C ILE A 214 -2.07 6.84 9.82
N SER A 215 -0.96 7.01 9.13
CA SER A 215 -0.71 6.32 7.86
C SER A 215 0.78 6.01 7.76
N VAL A 216 1.08 4.73 7.56
CA VAL A 216 2.46 4.26 7.45
C VAL A 216 2.66 3.77 6.03
N ASP A 217 3.55 4.43 5.27
CA ASP A 217 3.99 3.94 3.97
C ASP A 217 2.82 3.63 3.01
N THR A 218 1.82 4.53 2.97
CA THR A 218 0.60 4.33 2.17
C THR A 218 0.19 5.56 1.33
N LEU A 219 0.44 6.79 1.79
CA LEU A 219 -0.10 8.01 1.13
C LEU A 219 0.49 8.34 -0.26
N TYR A 220 1.33 7.48 -0.82
CA TYR A 220 1.70 7.48 -2.24
C TYR A 220 0.81 6.54 -3.09
N MET A 221 -0.29 6.05 -2.55
CA MET A 221 -1.27 5.23 -3.28
C MET A 221 -2.45 6.01 -3.86
N PRO A 222 -2.98 7.08 -3.22
CA PRO A 222 -4.13 7.80 -3.74
C PRO A 222 -3.86 8.47 -5.10
N THR A 223 -4.93 8.65 -5.88
CA THR A 223 -4.91 9.36 -7.17
C THR A 223 -4.78 10.86 -6.99
N ASP A 224 -5.42 11.42 -5.96
CA ASP A 224 -5.30 12.83 -5.56
C ASP A 224 -5.00 12.90 -4.06
N LEU A 225 -3.72 13.12 -3.74
CA LEU A 225 -3.27 13.23 -2.36
C LEU A 225 -3.80 14.50 -1.66
N THR A 226 -4.01 15.60 -2.40
CA THR A 226 -4.55 16.84 -1.79
C THR A 226 -6.00 16.63 -1.37
N GLU A 227 -6.79 15.99 -2.23
CA GLU A 227 -8.18 15.62 -1.91
C GLU A 227 -8.25 14.57 -0.81
N THR A 228 -7.34 13.59 -0.80
CA THR A 228 -7.24 12.60 0.29
C THR A 228 -6.97 13.28 1.63
N VAL A 229 -6.01 14.21 1.70
CA VAL A 229 -5.71 14.98 2.92
C VAL A 229 -6.90 15.87 3.32
N ARG A 230 -7.66 16.41 2.36
CA ARG A 230 -8.90 17.15 2.64
C ARG A 230 -9.93 16.28 3.35
N GLN A 231 -10.13 15.05 2.88
CA GLN A 231 -11.01 14.06 3.52
C GLN A 231 -10.49 13.66 4.91
N MET A 232 -9.19 13.43 5.07
CA MET A 232 -8.56 13.18 6.38
C MET A 232 -8.80 14.33 7.36
N LYS A 233 -8.66 15.59 6.92
CA LYS A 233 -8.97 16.78 7.74
C LYS A 233 -10.45 16.83 8.14
N HIS A 234 -11.35 16.44 7.25
CA HIS A 234 -12.80 16.45 7.50
C HIS A 234 -13.18 15.51 8.66
N ILE A 235 -12.64 14.30 8.66
CA ILE A 235 -12.98 13.25 9.64
C ILE A 235 -12.24 13.39 10.97
N LEU A 236 -11.14 14.16 11.00
CA LEU A 236 -10.37 14.41 12.22
C LEU A 236 -11.05 15.49 13.06
N LYS A 237 -11.14 15.32 14.38
CA LYS A 237 -11.68 16.31 15.31
C LYS A 237 -10.83 17.58 15.35
N GLN A 238 -11.43 18.70 15.76
CA GLN A 238 -10.69 19.93 16.06
C GLN A 238 -9.62 19.67 17.12
N GLY A 239 -8.39 20.11 16.88
CA GLY A 239 -7.23 19.80 17.73
C GLY A 239 -6.70 18.36 17.61
N GLY A 240 -7.36 17.51 16.81
CA GLY A 240 -6.91 16.17 16.49
C GLY A 240 -5.64 16.17 15.63
N GLN A 241 -4.94 15.03 15.61
CA GLN A 241 -3.59 14.93 15.03
C GLN A 241 -3.46 13.84 13.97
N MET A 242 -2.52 13.99 13.05
CA MET A 242 -2.16 12.98 12.07
C MET A 242 -0.68 12.64 12.23
N ALA A 243 -0.31 11.36 12.23
CA ALA A 243 1.07 10.91 12.13
C ALA A 243 1.28 10.12 10.83
N ILE A 244 2.15 10.60 9.95
CA ILE A 244 2.32 10.07 8.59
C ILE A 244 3.79 9.73 8.36
N PHE A 245 4.10 8.45 8.15
CA PHE A 245 5.39 8.06 7.57
C PHE A 245 5.30 8.11 6.05
N TYR A 246 6.21 8.85 5.44
CA TYR A 246 6.24 9.04 3.99
C TYR A 246 7.67 8.98 3.47
N SER A 247 7.92 8.10 2.51
CA SER A 247 9.13 8.06 1.71
C SER A 247 8.88 8.73 0.36
N HIS A 248 9.79 9.60 -0.06
CA HIS A 248 9.77 10.26 -1.35
C HIS A 248 11.07 9.96 -2.10
N ALA A 249 10.94 9.46 -3.32
CA ALA A 249 12.06 9.00 -4.12
C ALA A 249 11.94 9.48 -5.57
N LEU A 250 13.01 10.06 -6.11
CA LEU A 250 13.05 10.67 -7.43
C LEU A 250 13.56 9.69 -8.48
N TRP A 251 12.69 8.78 -8.90
CA TRP A 251 13.01 7.74 -9.89
C TRP A 251 12.91 8.27 -11.32
N GLY A 252 14.06 8.49 -11.97
CA GLY A 252 14.11 8.97 -13.36
C GLY A 252 13.49 10.36 -13.54
N GLN A 253 13.41 11.15 -12.47
CA GLN A 253 12.91 12.52 -12.48
C GLN A 253 14.05 13.49 -12.82
N PRO A 254 13.76 14.65 -13.41
CA PRO A 254 14.78 15.66 -13.71
C PRO A 254 15.36 16.27 -12.42
N ASP A 255 16.56 16.84 -12.50
CA ASP A 255 17.22 17.47 -11.35
C ASP A 255 16.39 18.57 -10.69
N SER A 256 15.54 19.26 -11.45
CA SER A 256 14.60 20.26 -10.92
C SER A 256 13.61 19.72 -9.89
N ALA A 257 13.41 18.39 -9.83
CA ALA A 257 12.52 17.75 -8.86
C ALA A 257 13.14 17.61 -7.45
N HIS A 258 14.46 17.82 -7.28
CA HIS A 258 15.14 17.68 -5.98
C HIS A 258 14.58 18.61 -4.90
N ASP A 259 13.98 19.73 -5.27
CA ASP A 259 13.34 20.64 -4.31
C ASP A 259 12.20 19.93 -3.54
N SER A 260 11.54 18.94 -4.16
CA SER A 260 10.47 18.15 -3.52
C SER A 260 10.97 17.17 -2.46
N LEU A 261 12.28 16.98 -2.30
CA LEU A 261 12.85 16.17 -1.21
C LEU A 261 12.94 16.95 0.11
N GLN A 262 12.78 18.28 0.10
CA GLN A 262 12.76 19.06 1.33
C GLN A 262 11.52 18.72 2.17
N PRO A 263 11.63 18.72 3.51
CA PRO A 263 10.55 18.27 4.39
C PRO A 263 9.25 19.06 4.23
N ASP A 264 9.31 20.33 3.83
CA ASP A 264 8.16 21.21 3.59
C ASP A 264 7.63 21.19 2.15
N LYS A 265 8.24 20.39 1.27
CA LYS A 265 7.96 20.38 -0.18
C LYS A 265 7.68 18.99 -0.76
N THR A 266 7.72 17.94 0.04
CA THR A 266 7.25 16.61 -0.39
C THR A 266 5.78 16.67 -0.82
N PRO A 267 5.30 15.70 -1.63
CA PRO A 267 3.88 15.64 -2.00
C PRO A 267 2.92 15.68 -0.78
N VAL A 268 3.27 15.00 0.32
CA VAL A 268 2.50 15.07 1.57
C VAL A 268 2.55 16.46 2.18
N ALA A 269 3.71 17.11 2.25
CA ALA A 269 3.83 18.46 2.79
C ALA A 269 3.02 19.48 1.97
N VAL A 270 3.07 19.39 0.65
CA VAL A 270 2.26 20.22 -0.26
C VAL A 270 0.76 19.99 -0.02
N ALA A 271 0.31 18.73 0.09
CA ALA A 271 -1.08 18.40 0.37
C ALA A 271 -1.55 18.92 1.74
N LEU A 272 -0.71 18.84 2.77
CA LEU A 272 -0.98 19.40 4.10
C LEU A 272 -1.09 20.93 4.05
N ASN A 273 -0.17 21.61 3.37
CA ASN A 273 -0.18 23.07 3.19
C ASN A 273 -1.43 23.54 2.43
N ASN A 274 -1.79 22.88 1.33
CA ASN A 274 -3.00 23.18 0.55
C ASN A 274 -4.28 23.04 1.38
N ASN A 275 -4.26 22.19 2.41
CA ASN A 275 -5.36 21.98 3.34
C ASN A 275 -5.24 22.82 4.62
N ALA A 276 -4.30 23.77 4.70
CA ALA A 276 -4.05 24.62 5.86
C ALA A 276 -3.87 23.81 7.16
N LEU A 277 -3.13 22.71 7.09
CA LEU A 277 -2.75 21.88 8.23
C LEU A 277 -1.31 22.20 8.63
N PRO A 278 -1.07 22.88 9.78
CA PRO A 278 0.29 23.04 10.28
C PRO A 278 0.87 21.68 10.67
N PHE A 279 2.17 21.50 10.41
CA PHE A 279 2.85 20.25 10.70
C PHE A 279 4.27 20.42 11.24
N GLN A 280 4.74 19.37 11.93
CA GLN A 280 6.12 19.17 12.35
C GLN A 280 6.69 17.96 11.61
N THR A 281 8.01 17.94 11.41
CA THR A 281 8.70 16.86 10.68
C THR A 281 9.90 16.32 11.44
N TRP A 282 10.11 15.01 11.36
CA TRP A 282 11.34 14.35 11.80
C TRP A 282 11.96 13.62 10.60
N ASP A 283 13.26 13.81 10.40
CA ASP A 283 14.00 13.19 9.30
C ASP A 283 14.44 11.78 9.67
N TYR A 284 13.98 10.82 8.88
CA TYR A 284 14.29 9.39 8.99
C TYR A 284 15.07 8.88 7.77
N THR A 285 15.62 9.75 6.94
CA THR A 285 16.38 9.39 5.73
C THR A 285 17.59 8.53 6.06
N GLN A 286 18.38 8.93 7.07
CA GLN A 286 19.52 8.13 7.52
C GLN A 286 19.09 6.81 8.15
N ALA A 287 17.99 6.79 8.92
CA ALA A 287 17.45 5.56 9.48
C ALA A 287 16.99 4.60 8.37
N ALA A 288 16.34 5.11 7.31
CA ALA A 288 15.96 4.34 6.14
C ALA A 288 17.18 3.74 5.41
N HIS A 289 18.29 4.49 5.30
CA HIS A 289 19.54 3.97 4.76
C HIS A 289 20.06 2.76 5.57
N GLN A 290 20.15 2.90 6.89
CA GLN A 290 20.60 1.80 7.76
C GLN A 290 19.66 0.61 7.71
N HIS A 291 18.36 0.87 7.65
CA HIS A 291 17.33 -0.14 7.50
C HIS A 291 17.47 -0.90 6.17
N ALA A 292 17.69 -0.19 5.06
CA ALA A 292 17.89 -0.81 3.73
C ALA A 292 19.11 -1.73 3.71
N LEU A 293 20.24 -1.34 4.32
CA LEU A 293 21.42 -2.21 4.45
C LEU A 293 21.10 -3.50 5.21
N ARG A 294 20.42 -3.39 6.36
CA ARG A 294 20.03 -4.55 7.19
C ARG A 294 19.03 -5.45 6.47
N LYS A 295 18.08 -4.85 5.75
CA LYS A 295 17.09 -5.53 4.92
C LYS A 295 17.76 -6.34 3.82
N GLN A 296 18.71 -5.73 3.09
CA GLN A 296 19.48 -6.42 2.04
C GLN A 296 20.26 -7.61 2.62
N GLN A 297 21.00 -7.38 3.70
CA GLN A 297 21.76 -8.43 4.37
C GLN A 297 20.86 -9.60 4.79
N LEU A 298 19.76 -9.30 5.48
CA LEU A 298 18.88 -10.33 6.02
C LEU A 298 18.12 -11.09 4.93
N ALA A 299 17.74 -10.42 3.83
CA ALA A 299 17.14 -11.06 2.68
C ALA A 299 18.10 -12.08 2.03
N HIS A 300 19.41 -11.77 1.94
CA HIS A 300 20.41 -12.74 1.50
C HIS A 300 20.56 -13.92 2.47
N GLU A 301 20.60 -13.65 3.78
CA GLU A 301 20.74 -14.70 4.80
C GLU A 301 19.56 -15.68 4.82
N LEU A 302 18.34 -15.18 4.60
CA LEU A 302 17.11 -15.99 4.66
C LEU A 302 16.66 -16.54 3.30
N ARG A 303 17.38 -16.26 2.20
CA ARG A 303 17.00 -16.66 0.85
C ARG A 303 16.67 -18.16 0.74
N SER A 304 17.57 -19.04 1.19
CA SER A 304 17.35 -20.48 1.10
C SER A 304 16.15 -20.96 1.92
N ALA A 305 15.81 -20.25 3.00
CA ALA A 305 14.64 -20.56 3.82
C ALA A 305 13.34 -20.14 3.12
N PHE A 306 13.32 -18.95 2.49
CA PHE A 306 12.20 -18.54 1.64
C PHE A 306 12.03 -19.47 0.42
N GLU A 307 13.11 -19.92 -0.21
CA GLU A 307 13.08 -20.91 -1.30
C GLU A 307 12.46 -22.24 -0.84
N ALA A 308 12.81 -22.71 0.36
CA ALA A 308 12.24 -23.94 0.93
C ALA A 308 10.74 -23.83 1.23
N GLU A 309 10.23 -22.61 1.44
CA GLU A 309 8.81 -22.33 1.63
C GLU A 309 8.07 -22.00 0.32
N ASP A 310 8.75 -22.08 -0.83
CA ASP A 310 8.22 -21.64 -2.13
C ASP A 310 7.84 -20.13 -2.14
N TYR A 311 8.51 -19.32 -1.33
CA TYR A 311 8.26 -17.88 -1.18
C TYR A 311 9.46 -17.00 -1.57
N SER A 312 10.28 -17.44 -2.53
CA SER A 312 11.44 -16.67 -3.03
C SER A 312 11.09 -15.25 -3.48
N PHE A 313 9.86 -15.03 -3.96
CA PHE A 313 9.40 -13.69 -4.35
C PHE A 313 9.44 -12.68 -3.19
N LEU A 314 9.26 -13.13 -1.94
CA LEU A 314 9.39 -12.26 -0.77
C LEU A 314 10.84 -11.77 -0.65
N THR A 315 11.82 -12.65 -0.87
CA THR A 315 13.25 -12.26 -0.90
C THR A 315 13.52 -11.26 -2.00
N ASP A 316 13.04 -11.51 -3.22
CA ASP A 316 13.29 -10.64 -4.37
C ASP A 316 12.73 -9.23 -4.16
N VAL A 317 11.56 -9.11 -3.52
CA VAL A 317 10.98 -7.82 -3.15
C VAL A 317 11.86 -7.10 -2.13
N GLN A 318 12.27 -7.79 -1.05
CA GLN A 318 13.07 -7.15 -0.01
C GLN A 318 14.40 -6.63 -0.58
N LEU A 319 15.02 -7.39 -1.48
CA LEU A 319 16.24 -6.98 -2.18
C LEU A 319 15.99 -5.82 -3.14
N GLY A 320 14.98 -5.91 -4.01
CA GLY A 320 14.68 -4.84 -4.97
C GLY A 320 14.39 -3.50 -4.29
N GLU A 321 13.60 -3.50 -3.21
CA GLU A 321 13.28 -2.28 -2.47
C GLU A 321 14.50 -1.71 -1.73
N SER A 322 15.32 -2.58 -1.12
CA SER A 322 16.55 -2.13 -0.44
C SER A 322 17.60 -1.60 -1.40
N GLU A 323 17.89 -2.32 -2.49
CA GLU A 323 18.84 -1.89 -3.52
C GLU A 323 18.41 -0.57 -4.14
N GLY A 324 17.14 -0.48 -4.49
CA GLY A 324 16.56 0.76 -4.99
C GLY A 324 16.77 1.91 -4.01
N THR A 325 16.36 1.72 -2.76
CA THR A 325 16.47 2.77 -1.72
C THR A 325 17.94 3.21 -1.53
N LEU A 326 18.87 2.26 -1.48
CA LEU A 326 20.30 2.55 -1.34
C LEU A 326 20.84 3.35 -2.53
N GLN A 327 20.45 2.99 -3.76
CA GLN A 327 20.83 3.71 -4.96
C GLN A 327 20.25 5.14 -4.97
N SER A 328 18.98 5.31 -4.62
CA SER A 328 18.36 6.63 -4.55
C SER A 328 19.01 7.51 -3.48
N ILE A 329 19.31 6.96 -2.30
CA ILE A 329 20.01 7.70 -1.24
C ILE A 329 21.42 8.11 -1.68
N ALA A 330 22.18 7.18 -2.28
CA ALA A 330 23.53 7.48 -2.79
C ALA A 330 23.53 8.57 -3.87
N ALA A 331 22.45 8.66 -4.66
CA ALA A 331 22.26 9.68 -5.67
C ALA A 331 21.66 11.00 -5.13
N GLY A 332 21.35 11.12 -3.84
CA GLY A 332 20.68 12.30 -3.28
C GLY A 332 19.20 12.43 -3.69
N ASN A 333 18.59 11.33 -4.14
CA ASN A 333 17.26 11.24 -4.74
C ASN A 333 16.19 10.66 -3.80
N TYR A 334 16.44 10.61 -2.48
CA TYR A 334 15.54 9.98 -1.52
C TYR A 334 15.48 10.76 -0.22
N ALA A 335 14.27 10.89 0.32
CA ALA A 335 14.02 11.40 1.65
C ALA A 335 12.90 10.60 2.33
N ARG A 336 12.98 10.45 3.65
CA ARG A 336 11.92 9.85 4.46
C ARG A 336 11.64 10.71 5.67
N TYR A 337 10.37 10.99 5.91
CA TYR A 337 9.95 11.81 7.03
C TYR A 337 8.80 11.16 7.81
N LEU A 338 8.76 11.47 9.11
CA LEU A 338 7.55 11.42 9.90
C LEU A 338 6.95 12.82 9.94
N TYR A 339 5.71 12.98 9.49
CA TYR A 339 4.93 14.20 9.64
C TYR A 339 3.97 14.07 10.81
N ARG A 340 3.91 15.10 11.65
CA ARG A 340 2.81 15.30 12.60
C ARG A 340 2.03 16.54 12.21
N ALA A 341 0.82 16.36 11.69
CA ALA A 341 -0.09 17.47 11.37
C ALA A 341 -1.17 17.62 12.45
N VAL A 342 -1.68 18.83 12.66
CA VAL A 342 -2.74 19.12 13.63
C VAL A 342 -3.88 19.87 12.96
N LYS A 343 -5.13 19.44 13.15
CA LYS A 343 -6.30 20.22 12.73
C LYS A 343 -6.44 21.44 13.66
N PRO A 344 -6.33 22.68 13.15
CA PRO A 344 -6.44 23.88 14.00
C PRO A 344 -7.78 23.94 14.72
N LEU A 345 -7.82 24.55 15.91
CA LEU A 345 -9.08 24.87 16.58
C LEU A 345 -9.80 25.96 15.78
N THR A 346 -11.05 25.73 15.40
CA THR A 346 -11.92 26.71 14.72
C THR A 346 -12.59 27.67 15.69
#